data_AF-A0A9E3N4K6-F1
#
_entry.id   AF-A0A9E3N4K6-F1
#
_cell.length_a   1.000
_cell.length_b   1.000
_cell.length_c   1.000
_cell.angle_alpha   90.00
_cell.angle_beta   90.00
_cell.angle_gamma   90.00
#
_symmetry.space_group_name_H-M   'P 1'
#
loop_
_entity.id
_entity.type
_entity.pdbx_description
1 polymer ?
#
loop_
_entity_poly.entity_id
_entity_poly.type
_entity_poly.pdbx_seq_one_letter_code
_entity_poly.pdbx_strand_id
1 'polypeptide(L)'
;MTAVNSLPNEIDAFEYVWNGSAPGWVVHIHHDDAATIWVPIPAEGITPAFFKTVRSLLTEFSDMSTSEFRARLDADGGIETEVLDGLDAEYLHRAGLDAGLELERRTRSHAFYRIFNEHTNDTLQIEDDELHRRVAEEAIRRGVQIRESTT
;
A
#
# COMPACT_ATOMS: atom_id res chain seq x y z
N MET A 1 -11.61 29.81 -28.60
CA MET A 1 -10.48 29.79 -27.65
C MET A 1 -11.03 30.30 -26.33
N THR A 2 -11.42 29.39 -25.45
CA THR A 2 -12.00 29.71 -24.15
C THR A 2 -10.87 29.69 -23.14
N ALA A 3 -10.68 30.80 -22.43
CA ALA A 3 -9.66 30.92 -21.40
C ALA A 3 -9.85 29.84 -20.33
N VAL A 4 -8.80 29.06 -20.08
CA VAL A 4 -8.71 28.20 -18.91
C VAL A 4 -8.46 29.16 -17.74
N ASN A 5 -9.51 29.45 -16.99
CA ASN A 5 -9.39 30.03 -15.66
C ASN A 5 -8.66 28.99 -14.81
N SER A 6 -7.34 29.14 -14.67
CA SER A 6 -6.57 28.40 -13.69
C SER A 6 -7.08 28.82 -12.32
N LEU A 7 -7.81 27.93 -11.64
CA LEU A 7 -8.10 28.07 -10.22
C LEU A 7 -6.76 28.32 -9.49
N PRO A 8 -6.75 29.14 -8.42
CA PRO A 8 -5.60 29.18 -7.51
C PRO A 8 -5.20 27.74 -7.19
N ASN A 9 -3.90 27.45 -7.21
CA ASN A 9 -3.40 26.12 -6.89
C ASN A 9 -3.98 25.75 -5.53
N GLU A 10 -4.86 24.73 -5.46
CA GLU A 10 -5.66 24.42 -4.25
C GLU A 10 -4.78 24.19 -3.00
N ILE A 11 -3.51 23.85 -3.22
CA ILE A 11 -2.44 23.77 -2.22
C ILE A 11 -2.23 25.10 -1.47
N ASP A 12 -2.37 26.24 -2.14
CA ASP A 12 -2.13 27.58 -1.58
C ASP A 12 -3.11 27.90 -0.44
N ALA A 13 -4.28 27.25 -0.40
CA ALA A 13 -5.22 27.37 0.72
C ALA A 13 -4.62 26.85 2.05
N PHE A 14 -3.55 26.06 1.99
CA PHE A 14 -2.87 25.44 3.12
C PHE A 14 -1.51 26.09 3.42
N GLU A 15 -1.21 27.26 2.84
CA GLU A 15 0.10 27.91 2.99
C GLU A 15 0.50 28.17 4.45
N TYR A 16 -0.48 28.32 5.35
CA TYR A 16 -0.27 28.49 6.78
C TYR A 16 0.51 27.35 7.44
N VAL A 17 0.55 26.17 6.82
CA VAL A 17 1.32 25.01 7.27
C VAL A 17 2.83 25.28 7.20
N TRP A 18 3.30 26.02 6.19
CA TRP A 18 4.75 26.20 5.93
C TRP A 18 5.23 27.65 5.88
N ASN A 19 4.35 28.64 5.76
CA ASN A 19 4.76 30.05 5.72
C ASN A 19 5.04 30.67 7.11
N GLY A 20 4.87 29.89 8.18
CA GLY A 20 5.11 30.29 9.56
C GLY A 20 3.99 31.12 10.21
N SER A 21 2.87 31.38 9.52
CA SER A 21 1.71 32.10 10.09
C SER A 21 1.00 31.30 11.20
N ALA A 22 1.09 29.97 11.15
CA ALA A 22 0.67 29.08 12.23
C ALA A 22 1.85 28.15 12.58
N PRO A 23 2.68 28.45 13.60
CA PRO A 23 3.84 27.62 13.91
C PRO A 23 3.44 26.29 14.56
N GLY A 24 4.33 25.29 14.47
CA GLY A 24 4.18 23.98 15.13
C GLY A 24 3.79 22.83 14.20
N TRP A 25 3.58 23.08 12.91
CA TRP A 25 3.29 22.01 11.95
C TRP A 25 4.51 21.12 11.69
N VAL A 26 4.23 19.82 11.62
CA VAL A 26 5.15 18.75 11.24
C VAL A 26 4.43 17.79 10.29
N VAL A 27 5.20 17.13 9.43
CA VAL A 27 4.69 16.06 8.56
C VAL A 27 5.14 14.72 9.14
N HIS A 28 4.19 13.91 9.58
CA HIS A 28 4.42 12.51 9.94
C HIS A 28 4.35 11.66 8.69
N ILE A 29 5.36 10.83 8.47
CA ILE A 29 5.38 9.82 7.42
C ILE A 29 5.16 8.47 8.10
N HIS A 30 4.10 7.79 7.67
CA HIS A 30 3.79 6.41 8.04
C HIS A 30 4.02 5.53 6.83
N HIS A 31 4.76 4.45 7.03
CA HIS A 31 4.91 3.42 6.00
C HIS A 31 4.02 2.24 6.40
N ASP A 32 2.99 1.94 5.61
CA ASP A 32 2.47 0.57 5.61
C ASP A 32 3.27 -0.23 4.60
N ASP A 33 3.94 -1.24 5.11
CA ASP A 33 4.51 -2.29 4.30
C ASP A 33 3.39 -3.23 3.90
N ALA A 34 2.64 -2.88 2.86
CA ALA A 34 1.73 -3.80 2.23
C ALA A 34 2.50 -4.72 1.28
N ALA A 35 2.03 -5.94 1.07
CA ALA A 35 2.63 -6.84 0.09
C ALA A 35 1.58 -7.77 -0.53
N THR A 36 1.84 -8.19 -1.76
CA THR A 36 1.15 -9.32 -2.38
C THR A 36 2.08 -10.53 -2.39
N ILE A 37 1.49 -11.72 -2.36
CA ILE A 37 2.23 -12.97 -2.53
C ILE A 37 1.93 -13.49 -3.93
N TRP A 38 2.99 -13.72 -4.70
CA TRP A 38 2.92 -14.37 -5.99
C TRP A 38 3.27 -15.85 -5.86
N VAL A 39 2.35 -16.68 -6.33
CA VAL A 39 2.48 -18.14 -6.43
C VAL A 39 2.72 -18.51 -7.91
N PRO A 40 3.96 -18.73 -8.35
CA PRO A 40 4.25 -19.20 -9.71
C PRO A 40 3.71 -20.61 -9.96
N ILE A 41 3.44 -20.93 -11.23
CA ILE A 41 3.21 -22.31 -11.65
C ILE A 41 4.52 -23.10 -11.50
N PRO A 42 4.53 -24.25 -10.80
CA PRO A 42 5.71 -25.11 -10.72
C PRO A 42 6.14 -25.59 -12.10
N ALA A 43 7.45 -25.75 -12.34
CA ALA A 43 7.96 -26.28 -13.60
C ALA A 43 7.41 -27.68 -13.95
N GLU A 44 7.05 -28.47 -12.93
CA GLU A 44 6.44 -29.80 -13.06
C GLU A 44 4.93 -29.75 -13.35
N GLY A 45 4.34 -28.57 -13.35
CA GLY A 45 2.92 -28.32 -13.56
C GLY A 45 2.07 -28.39 -12.29
N ILE A 46 0.76 -28.13 -12.46
CA ILE A 46 -0.22 -28.06 -11.37
C ILE A 46 -0.59 -29.48 -10.90
N THR A 47 0.12 -29.97 -9.88
CA THR A 47 -0.16 -31.26 -9.24
C THR A 47 -1.33 -31.16 -8.25
N PRO A 48 -2.01 -32.28 -7.93
CA PRO A 48 -3.03 -32.29 -6.87
C PRO A 48 -2.48 -31.88 -5.49
N ALA A 49 -1.21 -32.18 -5.22
CA ALA A 49 -0.54 -31.79 -3.98
C ALA A 49 -0.36 -30.26 -3.93
N PHE A 50 0.15 -29.65 -5.00
CA PHE A 50 0.25 -28.20 -5.14
C PHE A 50 -1.10 -27.52 -4.93
N PHE A 51 -2.14 -28.01 -5.62
CA PHE A 51 -3.49 -27.47 -5.50
C PHE A 51 -4.03 -27.53 -4.06
N LYS A 52 -3.81 -28.64 -3.37
CA LYS A 52 -4.21 -28.81 -1.97
C LYS A 52 -3.46 -27.84 -1.05
N THR A 53 -2.15 -27.68 -1.25
CA THR A 53 -1.33 -26.78 -0.45
C THR A 53 -1.77 -25.32 -0.64
N VAL A 54 -1.93 -24.86 -1.88
CA VAL A 54 -2.36 -23.48 -2.15
C VAL A 54 -3.74 -23.20 -1.53
N ARG A 55 -4.72 -24.10 -1.68
CA ARG A 55 -6.04 -23.93 -1.04
C ARG A 55 -6.03 -23.93 0.48
N SER A 56 -5.02 -24.56 1.10
CA SER A 56 -4.89 -24.56 2.55
C SER A 56 -4.25 -23.28 3.10
N LEU A 57 -3.45 -22.60 2.29
CA LEU A 57 -2.74 -21.38 2.67
C LEU A 57 -3.53 -20.12 2.30
N LEU A 58 -4.24 -20.15 1.17
CA LEU A 58 -4.94 -19.02 0.60
C LEU A 58 -6.45 -19.26 0.64
N THR A 59 -7.09 -18.71 1.66
CA THR A 59 -8.53 -18.87 1.89
C THR A 59 -9.38 -18.32 0.75
N GLU A 60 -8.90 -17.32 0.00
CA GLU A 60 -9.60 -16.82 -1.19
C GLU A 60 -9.80 -17.90 -2.28
N PHE A 61 -8.96 -18.95 -2.29
CA PHE A 61 -9.08 -20.09 -3.21
C PHE A 61 -9.74 -21.31 -2.56
N SER A 62 -10.14 -21.24 -1.29
CA SER A 62 -10.73 -22.39 -0.58
C SER A 62 -12.02 -22.86 -1.24
N ASP A 63 -12.80 -21.95 -1.84
CA ASP A 63 -14.12 -22.26 -2.39
C ASP A 63 -14.09 -22.45 -3.92
N MET A 64 -12.93 -22.23 -4.54
CA MET A 64 -12.76 -22.31 -5.98
C MET A 64 -12.67 -23.78 -6.45
N SER A 65 -13.35 -24.11 -7.54
CA SER A 65 -13.21 -25.43 -8.17
C SER A 65 -11.83 -25.61 -8.78
N THR A 66 -11.37 -26.85 -8.93
CA THR A 66 -10.06 -27.16 -9.57
C THR A 66 -9.98 -26.62 -11.00
N SER A 67 -11.09 -26.60 -11.73
CA SER A 67 -11.16 -26.03 -13.09
C SER A 67 -10.99 -24.53 -13.12
N GLU A 68 -11.64 -23.80 -12.20
CA GLU A 68 -11.53 -22.34 -12.12
C GLU A 68 -10.12 -21.91 -11.70
N PHE A 69 -9.55 -22.62 -10.73
CA PHE A 69 -8.20 -22.35 -10.26
C PHE A 69 -7.15 -22.58 -11.35
N ARG A 70 -7.30 -23.66 -12.13
CA ARG A 70 -6.43 -23.92 -13.29
C ARG A 70 -6.56 -22.84 -14.35
N ALA A 71 -7.79 -22.44 -14.69
CA ALA A 71 -8.03 -21.39 -15.67
C ALA A 71 -7.40 -20.04 -15.24
N ARG A 72 -7.44 -19.73 -13.94
CA ARG A 72 -6.78 -18.54 -13.36
C ARG A 72 -5.25 -18.61 -13.51
N LEU A 73 -4.65 -19.75 -13.16
CA LEU A 73 -3.21 -19.95 -13.25
C LEU A 73 -2.69 -19.85 -14.69
N ASP A 74 -3.36 -20.52 -15.63
CA ASP A 74 -2.92 -20.60 -17.03
C ASP A 74 -2.95 -19.23 -17.74
N ALA A 75 -3.81 -18.30 -17.28
CA ALA A 75 -3.92 -16.96 -17.86
C ALA A 75 -2.72 -16.07 -17.50
N ASP A 76 -2.26 -16.12 -16.25
CA ASP A 76 -1.31 -15.15 -15.69
C ASP A 76 0.07 -15.77 -15.38
N GLY A 77 0.25 -17.08 -15.57
CA GLY A 77 1.49 -17.81 -15.27
C GLY A 77 1.73 -18.04 -13.76
N GLY A 78 0.72 -17.75 -12.94
CA GLY A 78 0.76 -17.82 -11.49
C GLY A 78 -0.50 -17.19 -10.88
N ILE A 79 -0.50 -17.06 -9.56
CA ILE A 79 -1.57 -16.43 -8.79
C ILE A 79 -0.96 -15.32 -7.94
N GLU A 80 -1.56 -14.14 -7.98
CA GLU A 80 -1.29 -13.08 -7.02
C GLU A 80 -2.40 -13.06 -5.97
N THR A 81 -2.03 -12.98 -4.70
CA THR A 81 -3.00 -12.77 -3.62
C THR A 81 -3.56 -11.35 -3.64
N GLU A 82 -4.63 -11.13 -2.86
CA GLU A 82 -4.96 -9.78 -2.44
C GLU A 82 -3.80 -9.10 -1.68
N VAL A 83 -3.91 -7.79 -1.52
CA VAL A 83 -2.93 -7.00 -0.77
C VAL A 83 -3.06 -7.34 0.70
N LEU A 84 -1.96 -7.80 1.30
CA LEU A 84 -1.83 -8.16 2.70
C LEU A 84 -1.04 -7.09 3.44
N ASP A 85 -1.29 -6.96 4.74
CA ASP A 85 -0.38 -6.23 5.60
C ASP A 85 0.99 -6.92 5.71
N GLY A 86 1.99 -6.21 6.24
CA GLY A 86 3.37 -6.68 6.22
C GLY A 86 3.61 -7.95 7.04
N LEU A 87 2.83 -8.16 8.10
CA LEU A 87 2.93 -9.30 9.00
C LEU A 87 2.21 -10.51 8.43
N ASP A 88 1.00 -10.33 7.90
CA ASP A 88 0.22 -11.37 7.24
C ASP A 88 0.94 -11.86 5.98
N ALA A 89 1.54 -10.95 5.21
CA ALA A 89 2.37 -11.31 4.07
C ALA A 89 3.61 -12.12 4.48
N GLU A 90 4.27 -11.75 5.58
CA GLU A 90 5.43 -12.50 6.09
C GLU A 90 5.04 -13.89 6.58
N TYR A 91 3.95 -13.97 7.35
CA TYR A 91 3.40 -15.22 7.86
C TYR A 91 3.05 -16.17 6.71
N LEU A 92 2.31 -15.67 5.72
CA LEU A 92 1.89 -16.46 4.57
C LEU A 92 3.07 -16.89 3.71
N HIS A 93 4.04 -16.01 3.48
CA HIS A 93 5.27 -16.33 2.76
C HIS A 93 6.03 -17.46 3.43
N ARG A 94 6.22 -17.37 4.76
CA ARG A 94 6.88 -18.43 5.55
C ARG A 94 6.10 -19.74 5.50
N ALA A 95 4.78 -19.69 5.70
CA ALA A 95 3.93 -20.88 5.70
C ALA A 95 3.96 -21.62 4.35
N GLY A 96 4.03 -20.88 3.24
CA GLY A 96 4.20 -21.49 1.92
C GLY A 96 5.58 -22.10 1.70
N LEU A 97 6.65 -21.44 2.14
CA LEU A 97 8.00 -22.02 2.09
C LEU A 97 8.08 -23.32 2.91
N ASP A 98 7.51 -23.34 4.13
CA ASP A 98 7.46 -24.51 4.99
C ASP A 98 6.63 -25.66 4.38
N ALA A 99 5.63 -25.32 3.55
CA ALA A 99 4.84 -26.28 2.80
C ALA A 99 5.47 -26.69 1.45
N GLY A 100 6.69 -26.23 1.15
CA GLY A 100 7.45 -26.56 -0.05
C GLY A 100 7.00 -25.82 -1.32
N LEU A 101 6.29 -24.70 -1.18
CA LEU A 101 5.97 -23.82 -2.30
C LEU A 101 7.10 -22.81 -2.53
N GLU A 102 7.39 -22.53 -3.80
CA GLU A 102 8.16 -21.35 -4.17
C GLU A 102 7.20 -20.16 -4.19
N LEU A 103 7.37 -19.21 -3.28
CA LEU A 103 6.56 -17.99 -3.19
C LEU A 103 7.43 -16.76 -3.39
N GLU A 104 6.94 -15.78 -4.14
CA GLU A 104 7.57 -14.48 -4.31
C GLU A 104 6.77 -13.42 -3.56
N ARG A 105 7.40 -12.76 -2.57
CA ARG A 105 6.82 -11.61 -1.88
C ARG A 105 7.06 -10.35 -2.71
N ARG A 106 5.98 -9.65 -3.08
CA ARG A 106 6.04 -8.38 -3.81
C ARG A 106 5.59 -7.25 -2.90
N THR A 107 6.55 -6.54 -2.32
CA THR A 107 6.27 -5.44 -1.40
C THR A 107 5.81 -4.20 -2.16
N ARG A 108 4.73 -3.60 -1.68
CA ARG A 108 4.26 -2.26 -2.05
C ARG A 108 4.32 -1.40 -0.79
N SER A 109 5.41 -0.67 -0.61
CA SER A 109 5.46 0.33 0.45
C SER A 109 4.50 1.47 0.08
N HIS A 110 3.49 1.70 0.91
CA HIS A 110 2.66 2.90 0.83
C HIS A 110 3.10 3.84 1.93
N ALA A 111 3.52 5.04 1.54
CA ALA A 111 3.74 6.13 2.48
C ALA A 111 2.46 6.95 2.59
N PHE A 112 1.93 7.08 3.79
CA PHE A 112 0.85 8.02 4.09
C PHE A 112 1.40 9.18 4.90
N TYR A 113 0.89 10.36 4.60
CA TYR A 113 1.26 11.57 5.28
C TYR A 113 0.19 11.93 6.30
N ARG A 114 0.62 12.41 7.46
CA ARG A 114 -0.25 13.10 8.41
C ARG A 114 0.38 14.45 8.74
N ILE A 115 -0.36 15.52 8.50
CA ILE A 115 0.08 16.88 8.84
C ILE A 115 -0.49 17.22 10.23
N PHE A 116 0.40 17.41 11.19
CA PHE A 116 0.07 17.55 12.61
C PHE A 116 0.69 18.81 13.19
N ASN A 117 -0.04 19.52 14.04
CA ASN A 117 0.49 20.69 14.76
C ASN A 117 0.87 20.27 16.19
N GLU A 118 2.17 20.19 16.48
CA GLU A 118 2.70 19.80 17.79
C GLU A 118 2.37 20.83 18.89
N HIS A 119 2.10 22.09 18.55
CA HIS A 119 1.76 23.12 19.54
C HIS A 119 0.29 23.08 19.96
N THR A 120 -0.62 22.83 19.01
CA THR A 120 -2.07 22.83 19.28
C THR A 120 -2.64 21.42 19.44
N ASN A 121 -1.88 20.38 19.12
CA ASN A 121 -2.31 18.99 19.06
C ASN A 121 -3.43 18.75 18.03
N ASP A 122 -3.46 19.55 16.97
CA ASP A 122 -4.44 19.45 15.88
C ASP A 122 -3.88 18.63 14.70
N THR A 123 -4.75 17.94 13.99
CA THR A 123 -4.43 17.27 12.73
C THR A 123 -5.15 17.97 11.58
N LEU A 124 -4.42 18.28 10.51
CA LEU A 124 -5.04 18.78 9.29
C LEU A 124 -5.75 17.63 8.58
N GLN A 125 -7.07 17.75 8.42
CA GLN A 125 -7.88 16.79 7.69
C GLN A 125 -8.22 17.37 6.31
N ILE A 126 -7.83 16.64 5.27
CA ILE A 126 -8.17 16.91 3.88
C ILE A 126 -8.84 15.63 3.37
N GLU A 127 -10.10 15.73 2.93
CA GLU A 127 -10.90 14.56 2.49
C GLU A 127 -10.42 13.97 1.16
N ASP A 128 -9.77 14.78 0.33
CA ASP A 128 -9.16 14.35 -0.93
C ASP A 128 -7.72 13.86 -0.66
N ASP A 129 -7.51 12.56 -0.77
CA ASP A 129 -6.21 11.91 -0.52
C ASP A 129 -5.09 12.44 -1.42
N GLU A 130 -5.40 12.77 -2.67
CA GLU A 130 -4.40 13.28 -3.62
C GLU A 130 -4.03 14.73 -3.29
N LEU A 131 -5.00 15.56 -2.90
CA LEU A 131 -4.73 16.90 -2.40
C LEU A 131 -3.94 16.84 -1.09
N HIS A 132 -4.30 15.94 -0.18
CA HIS A 132 -3.60 15.76 1.09
C HIS A 132 -2.12 15.40 0.86
N ARG A 133 -1.87 14.43 -0.03
CA ARG A 133 -0.53 14.03 -0.45
C ARG A 133 0.25 15.22 -1.01
N ARG A 134 -0.33 15.98 -1.93
CA ARG A 134 0.32 17.15 -2.55
C ARG A 134 0.63 18.26 -1.53
N VAL A 135 -0.25 18.50 -0.56
CA VAL A 135 -0.03 19.47 0.53
C VAL A 135 1.12 19.03 1.43
N ALA A 136 1.19 17.74 1.79
CA ALA A 136 2.30 17.21 2.58
C ALA A 136 3.64 17.29 1.83
N GLU A 137 3.66 16.93 0.54
CA GLU A 137 4.84 17.04 -0.31
C GLU A 137 5.31 18.51 -0.47
N GLU A 138 4.37 19.46 -0.59
CA GLU A 138 4.68 20.90 -0.59
C GLU A 138 5.29 21.32 0.75
N ALA A 139 4.67 20.96 1.87
CA ALA A 139 5.15 21.28 3.21
C ALA A 139 6.59 20.80 3.42
N ILE A 140 6.87 19.54 3.05
CA ILE A 140 8.23 18.96 3.07
C ILE A 140 9.18 19.79 2.22
N ARG A 141 8.80 20.11 0.98
CA ARG A 141 9.63 20.87 0.04
C ARG A 141 9.95 22.28 0.55
N ARG A 142 9.02 22.87 1.33
CA ARG A 142 9.16 24.18 1.97
C ARG A 142 9.90 24.14 3.29
N GLY A 143 10.34 22.96 3.75
CA GLY A 143 11.19 22.79 4.92
C GLY A 143 10.44 22.54 6.22
N VAL A 144 9.15 22.14 6.16
CA VAL A 144 8.42 21.67 7.33
C VAL A 144 9.09 20.39 7.86
N GLN A 145 9.22 20.28 9.17
CA GLN A 145 9.92 19.17 9.80
C GLN A 145 9.19 17.84 9.57
N ILE A 146 9.97 16.79 9.29
CA ILE A 146 9.49 15.44 9.08
C ILE A 146 9.65 14.62 10.37
N ARG A 147 8.64 13.83 10.71
CA ARG A 147 8.67 12.79 11.74
C ARG A 147 8.42 11.44 11.10
N GLU A 148 9.36 10.51 11.25
CA GLU A 148 9.06 9.11 10.95
C GLU A 148 8.31 8.52 12.13
N SER A 149 7.15 7.93 11.87
CA SER A 149 6.40 7.19 12.87
C SER A 149 6.49 5.71 12.52
N THR A 150 7.31 4.99 13.27
CA THR A 150 7.24 3.52 13.35
C THR A 150 6.04 3.21 14.25
N THR A 151 4.96 2.71 13.65
CA THR A 151 3.90 2.08 14.43
C THR A 151 4.40 0.74 14.98
#